data_AF-A0A832B3C2-F1
#
_entry.id   AF-A0A832B3C2-F1
#
_cell.length_a   1.000
_cell.length_b   1.000
_cell.length_c   1.000
_cell.angle_alpha   90.00
_cell.angle_beta   90.00
_cell.angle_gamma   90.00
#
_symmetry.space_group_name_H-M   'P 1'
#
loop_
_entity.id
_entity.type
_entity.pdbx_description
1 polymer ?
#
loop_
_entity_poly.entity_id
_entity_poly.type
_entity_poly.pdbx_seq_one_letter_code
_entity_poly.pdbx_strand_id
1 'polypeptide(L)'
;MNKYKSLTFLEVLITLTILSIVSILVVGLLKPQETFKAARDTKRITSIKQIEKAIELYLTENQSLDLGSSTIIYISLPDNSPTCSAWISQLPPLPSGYEYRCSANPQNIDGTGWIPIDFTKSSITNISSLSTDPINSPPYYFAYVADNNKKSFEITAYLESERNKGENSVSANDYGTNIYLYEGGSDKGLLNPNVELSFTVKLLAHINFYGYYDNQPYVGCSNHVDIAGNLLYITTGYCARDGPPDPTSTIAVIPDLVVIDISTPSNPVILGEYKDISFSWGVKTLLPYAYVSYMRNSDIGAAKVCVLNVSDPSNIQQLGCYSPGHWHGRGVDVQSNIIYFAAGYRGLRIVDGTDPNSLVWLSTYPVWYAHDVKVKGNYAYVPDRNGKAFHIVDVSNPSAPTSTYIYSLPEGSYGVFLENNIAYVGVGFSGLFTFDISNPYSPILLSQLDTPGFAGKVFATSGYVFLADGGAGVQIINAKNPNNPYIVKTIDTPGNALATYVKDGILYVADDTNGLLVIDVSDYLK
;
A
#
# COMPACT_ATOMS: atom_id res chain seq x y z
N MET A 1 -52.82 -59.44 -3.25
CA MET A 1 -51.66 -59.08 -2.40
C MET A 1 -50.65 -58.35 -3.27
N ASN A 2 -50.60 -57.02 -3.20
CA ASN A 2 -49.58 -56.24 -3.92
C ASN A 2 -48.23 -56.48 -3.24
N LYS A 3 -47.31 -57.17 -3.94
CA LYS A 3 -45.91 -57.30 -3.53
C LYS A 3 -45.25 -55.93 -3.64
N TYR A 4 -45.07 -55.25 -2.52
CA TYR A 4 -44.12 -54.14 -2.45
C TYR A 4 -42.73 -54.69 -2.78
N LYS A 5 -42.13 -54.22 -3.88
CA LYS A 5 -40.72 -54.51 -4.18
C LYS A 5 -39.90 -53.82 -3.09
N SER A 6 -39.30 -54.61 -2.21
CA SER A 6 -38.29 -54.13 -1.26
C SER A 6 -37.09 -53.62 -2.06
N LEU A 7 -36.62 -52.41 -1.74
CA LEU A 7 -35.37 -51.87 -2.29
C LEU A 7 -34.24 -52.86 -2.04
N THR A 8 -33.44 -53.10 -3.06
CA THR A 8 -32.25 -53.93 -2.95
C THR A 8 -31.19 -53.21 -2.10
N PHE A 9 -30.32 -53.98 -1.44
CA PHE A 9 -29.25 -53.42 -0.62
C PHE A 9 -28.36 -52.43 -1.42
N LEU A 10 -28.15 -52.72 -2.71
CA LEU A 10 -27.41 -51.84 -3.63
C LEU A 10 -28.15 -50.53 -3.89
N GLU A 11 -29.47 -50.54 -4.09
CA GLU A 11 -30.27 -49.33 -4.28
C GLU A 11 -30.26 -48.44 -3.03
N VAL A 12 -30.30 -49.03 -1.84
CA VAL A 12 -30.19 -48.27 -0.57
C VAL A 12 -28.81 -47.62 -0.45
N LEU A 13 -27.74 -48.35 -0.78
CA LEU A 13 -26.37 -47.83 -0.68
C LEU A 13 -26.11 -46.68 -1.67
N ILE A 14 -26.58 -46.83 -2.91
CA ILE A 14 -26.50 -45.79 -3.95
C ILE A 14 -27.29 -44.56 -3.52
N THR A 15 -28.52 -44.74 -3.01
CA THR A 15 -29.37 -43.62 -2.57
C THR A 15 -28.73 -42.86 -1.41
N LEU A 16 -28.17 -43.55 -0.42
CA LEU A 16 -27.47 -42.91 0.70
C LEU A 16 -26.21 -42.16 0.26
N THR A 17 -25.48 -42.71 -0.71
CA THR A 17 -24.29 -42.05 -1.27
C THR A 17 -24.68 -40.79 -2.02
N ILE A 18 -25.71 -40.85 -2.88
CA ILE A 18 -26.22 -39.67 -3.60
C ILE A 18 -26.74 -38.62 -2.61
N LEU A 19 -27.51 -39.01 -1.60
CA LEU A 19 -28.01 -38.09 -0.58
C LEU A 19 -26.86 -37.42 0.18
N SER A 20 -25.81 -38.17 0.55
CA SER A 20 -24.65 -37.59 1.22
C SER A 20 -23.91 -36.57 0.35
N ILE A 21 -23.73 -36.85 -0.94
CA ILE A 21 -23.10 -35.95 -1.90
C ILE A 21 -23.95 -34.70 -2.09
N VAL A 22 -25.27 -34.85 -2.30
CA VAL A 22 -26.20 -33.73 -2.48
C VAL A 22 -26.25 -32.88 -1.21
N SER A 23 -26.29 -33.48 -0.02
CA SER A 23 -26.26 -32.74 1.25
C SER A 23 -24.96 -31.94 1.44
N ILE A 24 -23.80 -32.52 1.12
CA ILE A 24 -22.51 -31.81 1.18
C ILE A 24 -22.48 -30.65 0.17
N LEU A 25 -22.99 -30.88 -1.06
CA LEU A 25 -23.08 -29.85 -2.10
C LEU A 25 -24.01 -28.70 -1.69
N VAL A 26 -25.18 -29.02 -1.15
CA VAL A 26 -26.18 -28.03 -0.70
C VAL A 26 -25.66 -27.22 0.49
N VAL A 27 -25.03 -27.84 1.48
CA VAL A 27 -24.44 -27.14 2.63
C VAL A 27 -23.24 -26.28 2.20
N GLY A 28 -22.41 -26.76 1.28
CA GLY A 28 -21.29 -26.01 0.72
C GLY A 28 -21.71 -24.79 -0.09
N LEU A 29 -22.83 -24.88 -0.83
CA LEU A 29 -23.38 -23.78 -1.63
C LEU A 29 -24.14 -22.75 -0.79
N LEU A 30 -24.91 -23.18 0.21
CA LEU A 30 -25.79 -22.28 0.97
C LEU A 30 -25.12 -21.58 2.15
N LYS A 31 -23.95 -22.05 2.60
CA LYS A 31 -23.19 -21.50 3.75
C LYS A 31 -24.11 -20.90 4.83
N PRO A 32 -25.00 -21.68 5.46
CA PRO A 32 -26.09 -21.16 6.29
C PRO A 32 -25.63 -20.22 7.41
N GLN A 33 -24.44 -20.44 7.97
CA GLN A 33 -23.84 -19.52 8.95
C GLN A 33 -23.62 -18.11 8.40
N GLU A 34 -23.19 -17.96 7.15
CA GLU A 34 -23.04 -16.65 6.50
C GLU A 34 -24.37 -15.96 6.28
N THR A 35 -25.43 -16.70 5.96
CA THR A 35 -26.77 -16.10 5.81
C THR A 35 -27.30 -15.56 7.14
N PHE A 36 -27.03 -16.23 8.27
CA PHE A 36 -27.39 -15.72 9.59
C PHE A 36 -26.57 -14.49 9.98
N LYS A 37 -25.27 -14.46 9.66
CA LYS A 37 -24.43 -13.27 9.84
C LYS A 37 -24.97 -12.09 9.04
N ALA A 38 -25.27 -12.30 7.75
CA ALA A 38 -25.81 -11.25 6.88
C ALA A 38 -27.19 -10.73 7.34
N ALA A 39 -28.03 -11.60 7.91
CA ALA A 39 -29.30 -11.19 8.50
C ALA A 39 -29.10 -10.30 9.75
N ARG A 40 -28.13 -10.63 10.62
CA ARG A 40 -27.77 -9.79 11.77
C ARG A 40 -27.19 -8.45 11.33
N ASP A 41 -26.32 -8.44 10.32
CA ASP A 41 -25.78 -7.21 9.73
C ASP A 41 -26.86 -6.32 9.14
N THR A 42 -27.82 -6.90 8.44
CA THR A 42 -28.98 -6.16 7.91
C THR A 42 -29.71 -5.45 9.05
N LYS A 43 -29.91 -6.14 10.18
CA LYS A 43 -30.50 -5.56 11.37
C LYS A 43 -29.65 -4.42 11.95
N ARG A 44 -28.32 -4.58 12.04
CA ARG A 44 -27.39 -3.52 12.48
C ARG A 44 -27.50 -2.26 11.62
N ILE A 45 -27.41 -2.43 10.30
CA ILE A 45 -27.45 -1.33 9.33
C ILE A 45 -28.81 -0.61 9.38
N THR A 46 -29.92 -1.37 9.43
CA THR A 46 -31.25 -0.76 9.56
C THR A 46 -31.40 0.00 10.88
N SER A 47 -30.91 -0.54 11.99
CA SER A 47 -30.93 0.15 13.29
C SER A 47 -30.16 1.47 13.26
N ILE A 48 -28.95 1.49 12.70
CA ILE A 48 -28.15 2.71 12.58
C ILE A 48 -28.89 3.75 11.74
N LYS A 49 -29.40 3.39 10.56
CA LYS A 49 -30.15 4.31 9.69
C LYS A 49 -31.39 4.91 10.35
N GLN A 50 -32.09 4.13 11.19
CA GLN A 50 -33.26 4.62 11.92
C GLN A 50 -32.87 5.66 12.98
N ILE A 51 -31.79 5.41 13.72
CA ILE A 51 -31.30 6.32 14.75
C ILE A 51 -30.71 7.59 14.12
N GLU A 52 -29.88 7.44 13.08
CA GLU A 52 -29.35 8.54 12.28
C GLU A 52 -30.48 9.46 11.82
N LYS A 53 -31.54 8.88 11.24
CA LYS A 53 -32.67 9.67 10.77
C LYS A 53 -33.41 10.39 11.89
N ALA A 54 -33.53 9.76 13.06
CA ALA A 54 -34.15 10.39 14.23
C ALA A 54 -33.33 11.60 14.71
N ILE A 55 -32.00 11.47 14.80
CA ILE A 55 -31.13 12.57 15.22
C ILE A 55 -31.19 13.73 14.22
N GLU A 56 -31.12 13.46 12.91
CA GLU A 56 -31.23 14.47 11.85
C GLU A 56 -32.56 15.25 11.91
N LEU A 57 -33.67 14.53 12.09
CA LEU A 57 -34.98 15.15 12.23
C LEU A 57 -35.01 16.01 13.49
N TYR A 58 -34.53 15.51 14.63
CA TYR A 58 -34.56 16.30 15.85
C TYR A 58 -33.67 17.55 15.77
N LEU A 59 -32.51 17.49 15.10
CA LEU A 59 -31.68 18.67 14.81
C LEU A 59 -32.40 19.70 13.94
N THR A 60 -33.32 19.26 13.06
CA THR A 60 -34.15 20.15 12.25
C THR A 60 -35.21 20.87 13.09
N GLU A 61 -35.77 20.19 14.10
CA GLU A 61 -36.73 20.77 15.06
C GLU A 61 -36.05 21.67 16.11
N ASN A 62 -34.86 21.28 16.58
CA ASN A 62 -34.13 21.96 17.63
C ASN A 62 -32.63 22.09 17.28
N GLN A 63 -32.26 23.20 16.66
CA GLN A 63 -30.87 23.48 16.29
C GLN A 63 -29.93 23.64 17.51
N SER A 64 -30.49 23.89 18.70
CA SER A 64 -29.73 23.99 19.95
C SER A 64 -29.54 22.66 20.68
N LEU A 65 -30.05 21.56 20.12
CA LEU A 65 -29.95 20.22 20.71
C LEU A 65 -28.49 19.88 21.05
N ASP A 66 -28.28 19.40 22.27
CA ASP A 66 -26.98 18.89 22.71
C ASP A 66 -26.82 17.44 22.24
N LEU A 67 -25.79 17.19 21.44
CA LEU A 67 -25.47 15.85 20.92
C LEU A 67 -24.47 15.10 21.82
N GLY A 68 -23.82 15.77 22.77
CA GLY A 68 -22.77 15.19 23.62
C GLY A 68 -21.35 15.67 23.28
N SER A 69 -20.34 14.87 23.61
CA SER A 69 -18.92 15.26 23.52
C SER A 69 -18.15 14.47 22.47
N SER A 70 -17.14 15.11 21.87
CA SER A 70 -16.24 14.48 20.89
C SER A 70 -15.19 13.55 21.54
N THR A 71 -15.10 13.58 22.88
CA THR A 71 -14.18 12.74 23.67
C THR A 71 -14.88 11.63 24.45
N ILE A 72 -16.20 11.52 24.35
CA ILE A 72 -16.97 10.51 25.08
C ILE A 72 -17.60 9.54 24.08
N ILE A 73 -17.22 8.27 24.18
CA ILE A 73 -17.72 7.21 23.31
C ILE A 73 -18.79 6.44 24.07
N TYR A 74 -20.04 6.64 23.67
CA TYR A 74 -21.17 5.93 24.27
C TYR A 74 -21.39 4.61 23.56
N ILE A 75 -21.55 3.52 24.31
CA ILE A 75 -21.71 2.18 23.74
C ILE A 75 -22.99 1.50 24.22
N SER A 76 -23.57 0.70 23.35
CA SER A 76 -24.85 0.00 23.59
C SER A 76 -24.76 -1.22 24.51
N LEU A 77 -23.57 -1.57 25.02
CA LEU A 77 -23.39 -2.66 25.98
C LEU A 77 -23.97 -2.25 27.36
N PRO A 78 -24.80 -3.09 27.99
CA PRO A 78 -25.35 -2.79 29.29
C PRO A 78 -24.27 -2.88 30.37
N ASP A 79 -24.19 -1.87 31.22
CA ASP A 79 -23.36 -1.86 32.43
C ASP A 79 -23.98 -0.94 33.48
N ASN A 80 -24.01 -1.37 34.74
CA ASN A 80 -24.43 -0.53 35.85
C ASN A 80 -23.41 0.57 36.16
N SER A 81 -22.15 0.36 35.76
CA SER A 81 -21.10 1.36 35.82
C SER A 81 -21.18 2.29 34.62
N PRO A 82 -21.23 3.62 34.82
CA PRO A 82 -21.25 4.57 33.72
C PRO A 82 -19.95 4.54 32.89
N THR A 83 -18.86 3.97 33.40
CA THR A 83 -17.55 3.89 32.71
C THR A 83 -17.29 2.54 32.03
N CYS A 84 -18.33 1.71 31.85
CA CYS A 84 -18.22 0.41 31.17
C CYS A 84 -17.21 -0.55 31.83
N SER A 85 -17.05 -0.50 33.15
CA SER A 85 -16.03 -1.27 33.87
C SER A 85 -16.11 -2.79 33.65
N ALA A 86 -17.30 -3.33 33.37
CA ALA A 86 -17.47 -4.75 33.06
C ALA A 86 -16.85 -5.14 31.70
N TRP A 87 -16.73 -4.17 30.79
CA TRP A 87 -16.33 -4.38 29.40
C TRP A 87 -14.94 -3.83 29.08
N ILE A 88 -14.41 -2.91 29.91
CA ILE A 88 -13.21 -2.12 29.61
C ILE A 88 -11.98 -2.96 29.20
N SER A 89 -11.86 -4.19 29.69
CA SER A 89 -10.75 -5.10 29.34
C SER A 89 -10.89 -5.77 27.97
N GLN A 90 -12.10 -5.80 27.41
CA GLN A 90 -12.44 -6.37 26.10
C GLN A 90 -12.71 -5.28 25.07
N LEU A 91 -12.78 -4.02 25.51
CA LEU A 91 -12.99 -2.88 24.64
C LEU A 91 -11.66 -2.40 24.05
N PRO A 92 -11.71 -1.80 22.84
CA PRO A 92 -10.57 -1.16 22.23
C PRO A 92 -9.95 -0.07 23.18
N PRO A 93 -8.61 0.02 23.40
CA PRO A 93 -8.02 1.13 24.17
C PRO A 93 -8.32 2.52 23.60
N LEU A 94 -8.53 3.50 24.48
CA LEU A 94 -8.85 4.88 24.08
C LEU A 94 -7.63 5.82 24.15
N PRO A 95 -7.56 6.85 23.29
CA PRO A 95 -6.55 7.90 23.42
C PRO A 95 -6.66 8.65 24.75
N SER A 96 -5.57 9.31 25.15
CA SER A 96 -5.57 10.13 26.36
C SER A 96 -6.66 11.21 26.31
N GLY A 97 -7.50 11.26 27.36
CA GLY A 97 -8.62 12.21 27.46
C GLY A 97 -9.94 11.72 26.88
N TYR A 98 -9.99 10.51 26.31
CA TYR A 98 -11.21 9.86 25.85
C TYR A 98 -11.73 8.87 26.89
N GLU A 99 -13.05 8.73 26.96
CA GLU A 99 -13.70 7.83 27.91
C GLU A 99 -14.88 7.09 27.29
N TYR A 100 -15.06 5.83 27.68
CA TYR A 100 -16.29 5.10 27.38
C TYR A 100 -17.43 5.50 28.33
N ARG A 101 -18.65 5.43 27.82
CA ARG A 101 -19.89 5.54 28.59
C ARG A 101 -20.86 4.41 28.29
N CYS A 102 -21.39 3.82 29.35
CA CYS A 102 -22.40 2.76 29.30
C CYS A 102 -23.63 3.17 30.11
N SER A 103 -24.74 2.47 29.84
CA SER A 103 -25.98 2.61 30.59
C SER A 103 -26.43 1.24 31.11
N ALA A 104 -27.07 1.23 32.27
CA ALA A 104 -27.73 0.02 32.78
C ALA A 104 -28.89 -0.40 31.87
N ASN A 105 -29.55 0.57 31.23
CA ASN A 105 -30.68 0.38 30.33
C ASN A 105 -30.38 1.08 28.99
N PRO A 106 -29.50 0.50 28.15
CA PRO A 106 -29.03 1.16 26.93
C PRO A 106 -30.17 1.52 25.97
N GLN A 107 -31.29 0.79 26.00
CA GLN A 107 -32.43 0.98 25.09
C GLN A 107 -33.31 2.21 25.40
N ASN A 108 -33.08 2.91 26.51
CA ASN A 108 -33.84 4.09 26.89
C ASN A 108 -33.68 5.24 25.87
N ILE A 109 -34.72 6.05 25.70
CA ILE A 109 -34.77 7.17 24.74
C ILE A 109 -34.90 8.54 25.43
N ASP A 110 -34.82 8.59 26.75
CA ASP A 110 -35.00 9.77 27.60
C ASP A 110 -33.66 10.47 27.93
N GLY A 111 -32.61 10.18 27.16
CA GLY A 111 -31.24 10.63 27.41
C GLY A 111 -30.45 9.77 28.40
N THR A 112 -31.06 8.75 29.02
CA THR A 112 -30.36 7.80 29.92
C THR A 112 -29.91 6.51 29.23
N GLY A 113 -30.20 6.36 27.93
CA GLY A 113 -29.76 5.23 27.12
C GLY A 113 -28.30 5.31 26.71
N TRP A 114 -27.92 4.51 25.69
CA TRP A 114 -26.56 4.56 25.14
C TRP A 114 -26.34 5.73 24.17
N ILE A 115 -27.36 6.53 23.87
CA ILE A 115 -27.20 7.82 23.19
C ILE A 115 -27.69 8.90 24.16
N PRO A 116 -26.90 9.96 24.42
CA PRO A 116 -27.20 10.98 25.43
C PRO A 116 -28.23 12.02 24.93
N ILE A 117 -29.22 11.59 24.16
CA ILE A 117 -30.26 12.45 23.57
C ILE A 117 -31.63 12.02 24.11
N ASP A 118 -32.39 12.99 24.61
CA ASP A 118 -33.77 12.78 25.07
C ASP A 118 -34.74 12.96 23.90
N PHE A 119 -34.98 11.87 23.17
CA PHE A 119 -35.89 11.84 22.03
C PHE A 119 -37.37 12.00 22.45
N THR A 120 -37.72 11.85 23.74
CA THR A 120 -39.10 12.05 24.21
C THR A 120 -39.59 13.50 24.08
N LYS A 121 -38.64 14.43 23.93
CA LYS A 121 -38.88 15.86 23.75
C LYS A 121 -39.05 16.29 22.29
N SER A 122 -38.89 15.38 21.33
CA SER A 122 -39.10 15.68 19.92
C SER A 122 -40.56 15.44 19.52
N SER A 123 -41.14 16.35 18.73
CA SER A 123 -42.51 16.20 18.21
C SER A 123 -42.58 15.49 16.85
N ILE A 124 -41.43 15.30 16.18
CA ILE A 124 -41.35 14.75 14.82
C ILE A 124 -40.60 13.41 14.73
N THR A 125 -39.88 13.00 15.77
CA THR A 125 -39.23 11.68 15.82
C THR A 125 -40.11 10.67 16.53
N ASN A 126 -40.21 9.46 15.98
CA ASN A 126 -41.00 8.37 16.54
C ASN A 126 -40.11 7.12 16.70
N ILE A 127 -39.16 7.18 17.62
CA ILE A 127 -38.42 5.99 18.07
C ILE A 127 -38.98 5.52 19.41
N SER A 128 -39.24 4.23 19.55
CA SER A 128 -39.79 3.64 20.78
C SER A 128 -38.73 3.07 21.70
N SER A 129 -37.51 2.82 21.17
CA SER A 129 -36.34 2.34 21.90
C SER A 129 -35.08 2.56 21.08
N LEU A 130 -33.93 2.73 21.74
CA LEU A 130 -32.64 2.64 21.08
C LEU A 130 -32.31 1.16 20.84
N SER A 131 -32.00 0.81 19.59
CA SER A 131 -31.61 -0.57 19.27
C SER A 131 -30.28 -0.93 19.93
N THR A 132 -30.11 -2.20 20.28
CA THR A 132 -28.83 -2.81 20.69
C THR A 132 -28.41 -3.87 19.68
N ASP A 133 -27.12 -4.22 19.66
CA ASP A 133 -26.61 -5.25 18.76
C ASP A 133 -27.29 -6.62 19.03
N PRO A 134 -27.56 -7.45 18.00
CA PRO A 134 -28.16 -8.76 18.20
C PRO A 134 -27.33 -9.75 19.04
N ILE A 135 -26.00 -9.60 19.06
CA ILE A 135 -25.07 -10.41 19.87
C ILE A 135 -24.78 -9.72 21.21
N ASN A 136 -24.65 -8.39 21.19
CA ASN A 136 -24.51 -7.56 22.39
C ASN A 136 -23.33 -7.95 23.30
N SER A 137 -22.17 -8.17 22.69
CA SER A 137 -20.90 -8.52 23.35
C SER A 137 -19.74 -8.12 22.44
N PRO A 138 -18.60 -7.61 22.95
CA PRO A 138 -17.47 -7.19 22.11
C PRO A 138 -17.03 -8.26 21.10
N PRO A 139 -16.76 -7.90 19.83
CA PRO A 139 -16.78 -6.54 19.24
C PRO A 139 -18.17 -6.08 18.75
N TYR A 140 -19.22 -6.85 18.96
CA TYR A 140 -20.56 -6.62 18.42
C TYR A 140 -21.42 -5.75 19.36
N TYR A 141 -21.26 -4.44 19.20
CA TYR A 141 -22.06 -3.40 19.84
C TYR A 141 -22.13 -2.18 18.92
N PHE A 142 -23.13 -1.32 19.15
CA PHE A 142 -23.15 0.04 18.59
C PHE A 142 -22.32 1.00 19.45
N ALA A 143 -21.59 1.91 18.80
CA ALA A 143 -20.91 3.03 19.42
C ALA A 143 -21.41 4.36 18.85
N TYR A 144 -21.43 5.41 19.67
CA TYR A 144 -21.85 6.77 19.32
C TYR A 144 -20.84 7.80 19.85
N VAL A 145 -20.53 8.80 19.02
CA VAL A 145 -19.82 10.03 19.41
C VAL A 145 -20.42 11.23 18.69
N ALA A 146 -20.23 12.43 19.22
CA ALA A 146 -20.69 13.65 18.59
C ALA A 146 -19.69 14.81 18.69
N ASP A 147 -19.64 15.67 17.68
CA ASP A 147 -19.05 16.99 17.78
C ASP A 147 -20.18 18.02 17.86
N ASN A 148 -20.51 18.43 19.09
CA ASN A 148 -21.60 19.36 19.34
C ASN A 148 -21.34 20.77 18.80
N ASN A 149 -20.08 21.14 18.53
CA ASN A 149 -19.76 22.44 17.92
C ASN A 149 -20.13 22.44 16.43
N LYS A 150 -19.88 21.31 15.74
CA LYS A 150 -20.23 21.13 14.33
C LYS A 150 -21.67 20.64 14.13
N LYS A 151 -22.36 20.25 15.20
CA LYS A 151 -23.65 19.55 15.16
C LYS A 151 -23.57 18.29 14.31
N SER A 152 -22.44 17.59 14.41
CA SER A 152 -22.20 16.33 13.72
C SER A 152 -22.06 15.17 14.69
N PHE A 153 -22.31 13.97 14.20
CA PHE A 153 -22.23 12.74 14.99
C PHE A 153 -21.92 11.54 14.11
N GLU A 154 -21.50 10.47 14.76
CA GLU A 154 -21.24 9.19 14.14
C GLU A 154 -21.80 8.04 14.98
N ILE A 155 -22.30 7.01 14.29
CA ILE A 155 -22.71 5.74 14.89
C ILE A 155 -22.05 4.61 14.11
N THR A 156 -21.40 3.68 14.81
CA THR A 156 -20.71 2.55 14.17
C THR A 156 -21.23 1.19 14.65
N ALA A 157 -21.11 0.17 13.79
CA ALA A 157 -21.36 -1.24 14.13
C ALA A 157 -20.37 -2.17 13.45
N TYR A 158 -19.83 -3.14 14.19
CA TYR A 158 -19.00 -4.20 13.61
C TYR A 158 -19.87 -5.21 12.84
N LEU A 159 -19.55 -5.44 11.56
CA LEU A 159 -20.28 -6.35 10.69
C LEU A 159 -19.68 -7.77 10.71
N GLU A 160 -20.52 -8.78 10.49
CA GLU A 160 -20.13 -10.19 10.59
C GLU A 160 -19.88 -10.86 9.26
N SER A 161 -20.75 -10.63 8.28
CA SER A 161 -20.77 -11.33 7.00
C SER A 161 -19.71 -10.78 6.06
N GLU A 162 -19.00 -11.69 5.40
CA GLU A 162 -18.04 -11.36 4.35
C GLU A 162 -18.68 -10.64 3.15
N ARG A 163 -20.02 -10.67 3.02
CA ARG A 163 -20.75 -9.86 2.03
C ARG A 163 -20.86 -8.39 2.43
N ASN A 164 -20.94 -8.11 3.73
CA ASN A 164 -21.28 -6.79 4.24
C ASN A 164 -20.09 -6.05 4.84
N LYS A 165 -19.00 -6.75 5.16
CA LYS A 165 -17.72 -6.20 5.62
C LYS A 165 -16.57 -6.50 4.64
N GLY A 166 -15.52 -5.69 4.64
CA GLY A 166 -14.36 -5.87 3.74
C GLY A 166 -14.57 -5.21 2.38
N GLU A 167 -13.74 -5.52 1.39
CA GLU A 167 -13.79 -4.86 0.08
C GLU A 167 -15.06 -5.22 -0.72
N ASN A 168 -15.61 -4.24 -1.45
CA ASN A 168 -16.85 -4.37 -2.24
C ASN A 168 -18.11 -4.72 -1.43
N SER A 169 -18.08 -4.38 -0.15
CA SER A 169 -19.16 -4.70 0.80
C SER A 169 -20.01 -3.46 1.14
N VAL A 170 -20.96 -3.61 2.05
CA VAL A 170 -21.84 -2.50 2.46
C VAL A 170 -21.06 -1.43 3.23
N SER A 171 -20.16 -1.83 4.14
CA SER A 171 -19.29 -0.89 4.87
C SER A 171 -18.22 -0.25 3.98
N ALA A 172 -17.82 -0.88 2.87
CA ALA A 172 -16.91 -0.23 1.92
C ALA A 172 -17.56 0.90 1.10
N ASN A 173 -18.90 1.01 1.13
CA ASN A 173 -19.68 1.95 0.34
C ASN A 173 -20.54 2.90 1.21
N ASP A 174 -20.27 2.98 2.50
CA ASP A 174 -21.01 3.86 3.41
C ASP A 174 -20.40 5.27 3.53
N TYR A 175 -19.32 5.54 2.81
CA TYR A 175 -18.55 6.79 2.80
C TYR A 175 -17.88 7.12 4.14
N GLY A 176 -17.69 6.12 5.01
CA GLY A 176 -16.91 6.23 6.24
C GLY A 176 -15.42 5.91 6.07
N THR A 177 -14.72 5.78 7.19
CA THR A 177 -13.27 5.60 7.28
C THR A 177 -12.81 4.16 7.52
N ASN A 178 -13.71 3.22 7.85
CA ASN A 178 -13.39 1.86 8.26
C ASN A 178 -14.26 0.78 7.58
N ILE A 179 -13.66 0.01 6.66
CA ILE A 179 -14.35 -1.03 5.88
C ILE A 179 -14.83 -2.25 6.68
N TYR A 180 -14.55 -2.37 7.98
CA TYR A 180 -15.06 -3.43 8.85
C TYR A 180 -16.23 -2.97 9.73
N LEU A 181 -16.48 -1.66 9.79
CA LEU A 181 -17.58 -1.04 10.51
C LEU A 181 -18.59 -0.51 9.51
N TYR A 182 -19.88 -0.63 9.79
CA TYR A 182 -20.83 0.24 9.13
C TYR A 182 -20.85 1.58 9.86
N GLU A 183 -20.57 2.67 9.15
CA GLU A 183 -20.49 4.04 9.67
C GLU A 183 -21.69 4.86 9.18
N GLY A 184 -22.55 5.26 10.12
CA GLY A 184 -23.69 6.16 9.90
C GLY A 184 -23.51 7.49 10.59
N GLY A 185 -24.29 8.50 10.21
CA GLY A 185 -24.23 9.84 10.79
C GLY A 185 -23.71 10.90 9.82
N SER A 186 -23.64 12.13 10.30
CA SER A 186 -23.33 13.32 9.49
C SER A 186 -21.84 13.60 9.33
N ASP A 187 -20.97 12.97 10.14
CA ASP A 187 -19.51 13.10 10.06
C ASP A 187 -18.86 11.75 10.42
N LYS A 188 -18.58 10.93 9.40
CA LYS A 188 -18.21 9.50 9.50
C LYS A 188 -16.71 9.26 9.69
N GLY A 189 -16.12 9.96 10.65
CA GLY A 189 -14.72 9.79 11.08
C GLY A 189 -14.44 10.37 12.47
N LEU A 190 -15.49 10.69 13.23
CA LEU A 190 -15.43 11.14 14.61
C LEU A 190 -15.15 9.99 15.56
N LEU A 191 -15.85 8.87 15.39
CA LEU A 191 -15.45 7.56 15.87
C LEU A 191 -14.37 7.10 14.90
N ASN A 192 -13.19 7.68 15.04
CA ASN A 192 -11.99 6.96 14.72
C ASN A 192 -11.73 6.07 15.95
N PRO A 193 -12.15 4.79 16.00
CA PRO A 193 -11.49 3.83 16.87
C PRO A 193 -10.12 3.60 16.25
N ASN A 194 -9.28 4.64 16.30
CA ASN A 194 -7.92 4.45 16.64
C ASN A 194 -7.93 4.22 18.20
N VAL A 195 -8.31 3.07 18.77
CA VAL A 195 -7.46 1.89 18.65
C VAL A 195 -6.83 1.90 17.30
N GLU A 196 -5.69 2.58 17.27
CA GLU A 196 -4.56 1.89 16.78
C GLU A 196 -4.80 0.40 17.13
N LEU A 197 -5.40 -0.38 16.21
CA LEU A 197 -4.63 -1.42 15.61
C LEU A 197 -3.42 -0.61 15.26
N SER A 198 -2.48 -0.57 16.22
CA SER A 198 -1.21 0.03 16.02
C SER A 198 -0.74 -0.96 14.99
N PHE A 199 -1.09 -0.69 13.74
CA PHE A 199 -0.33 -1.01 12.59
C PHE A 199 0.92 -0.21 12.89
N THR A 200 1.69 -0.78 13.82
CA THR A 200 2.83 -0.14 14.40
C THR A 200 3.74 -0.22 13.23
N VAL A 201 3.89 0.91 12.54
CA VAL A 201 5.01 1.14 11.67
C VAL A 201 6.21 1.01 12.60
N LYS A 202 6.70 -0.21 12.73
CA LYS A 202 7.73 -0.55 13.68
C LYS A 202 9.01 -0.57 12.90
N LEU A 203 9.87 0.41 13.17
CA LEU A 203 11.24 0.35 12.71
C LEU A 203 11.88 -0.92 13.31
N LEU A 204 12.14 -1.89 12.46
CA LEU A 204 12.77 -3.15 12.82
C LEU A 204 14.29 -3.02 12.81
N ALA A 205 14.82 -2.28 11.84
CA ALA A 205 16.25 -2.01 11.71
C ALA A 205 16.51 -0.73 10.91
N HIS A 206 17.68 -0.15 11.15
CA HIS A 206 18.20 1.01 10.44
C HIS A 206 19.68 0.77 10.15
N ILE A 207 20.07 0.84 8.88
CA ILE A 207 21.45 0.65 8.44
C ILE A 207 21.92 1.90 7.72
N ASN A 208 22.92 2.56 8.28
CA ASN A 208 23.63 3.64 7.61
C ASN A 208 24.83 3.08 6.84
N PHE A 209 25.10 3.66 5.67
CA PHE A 209 26.26 3.29 4.86
C PHE A 209 27.32 4.36 5.03
N TYR A 210 28.45 3.99 5.61
CA TYR A 210 29.56 4.90 5.88
C TYR A 210 30.70 4.66 4.90
N GLY A 211 31.36 5.74 4.53
CA GLY A 211 32.62 5.72 3.80
C GLY A 211 33.53 6.85 4.27
N TYR A 212 34.55 7.17 3.47
CA TYR A 212 35.52 8.21 3.77
C TYR A 212 35.70 9.13 2.58
N TYR A 213 35.31 10.39 2.64
CA TYR A 213 35.61 11.36 1.59
C TYR A 213 36.77 12.26 2.02
N ASP A 214 37.86 12.29 1.24
CA ASP A 214 39.08 13.05 1.54
C ASP A 214 39.63 12.82 2.96
N ASN A 215 39.71 11.53 3.35
CA ASN A 215 40.10 11.08 4.70
C ASN A 215 39.19 11.58 5.85
N GLN A 216 38.00 12.11 5.54
CA GLN A 216 36.97 12.45 6.52
C GLN A 216 35.81 11.43 6.46
N PRO A 217 35.19 11.07 7.59
CA PRO A 217 33.99 10.24 7.58
C PRO A 217 32.88 10.88 6.72
N TYR A 218 32.27 10.08 5.85
CA TYR A 218 31.17 10.52 4.98
C TYR A 218 30.01 9.51 5.06
N VAL A 219 28.79 10.03 5.05
CA VAL A 219 27.57 9.21 5.05
C VAL A 219 27.09 9.07 3.61
N GLY A 220 27.09 7.85 3.09
CA GLY A 220 26.62 7.55 1.75
C GLY A 220 25.09 7.59 1.66
N CYS A 221 24.61 7.92 0.47
CA CYS A 221 23.20 7.92 0.15
C CYS A 221 22.77 6.57 -0.43
N SER A 222 21.56 6.14 -0.07
CA SER A 222 20.91 4.98 -0.65
C SER A 222 19.85 5.41 -1.67
N ASN A 223 19.85 4.76 -2.84
CA ASN A 223 19.09 5.25 -4.01
C ASN A 223 17.95 4.32 -4.45
N HIS A 224 18.14 3.01 -4.38
CA HIS A 224 17.18 2.02 -4.84
C HIS A 224 17.39 0.68 -4.15
N VAL A 225 16.30 -0.09 -4.05
CA VAL A 225 16.27 -1.41 -3.45
C VAL A 225 15.63 -2.41 -4.42
N ASP A 226 16.15 -3.63 -4.45
CA ASP A 226 15.50 -4.78 -5.07
C ASP A 226 15.75 -6.02 -4.23
N ILE A 227 14.88 -7.02 -4.35
CA ILE A 227 14.94 -8.23 -3.52
C ILE A 227 14.88 -9.47 -4.41
N ALA A 228 15.76 -10.43 -4.11
CA ALA A 228 15.72 -11.76 -4.69
C ALA A 228 15.85 -12.82 -3.59
N GLY A 229 14.78 -13.58 -3.35
CA GLY A 229 14.72 -14.53 -2.25
C GLY A 229 14.83 -13.83 -0.89
N ASN A 230 15.83 -14.20 -0.08
CA ASN A 230 16.11 -13.59 1.22
C ASN A 230 17.25 -12.57 1.18
N LEU A 231 17.67 -12.16 0.00
CA LEU A 231 18.71 -11.15 -0.17
C LEU A 231 18.10 -9.85 -0.68
N LEU A 232 18.44 -8.77 0.01
CA LEU A 232 18.17 -7.41 -0.40
C LEU A 232 19.42 -6.82 -1.04
N TYR A 233 19.21 -6.15 -2.16
CA TYR A 233 20.22 -5.48 -2.97
C TYR A 233 19.92 -4.00 -2.92
N ILE A 234 20.83 -3.22 -2.34
CA ILE A 234 20.67 -1.77 -2.23
C ILE A 234 21.80 -1.05 -2.92
N THR A 235 21.44 -0.14 -3.82
CA THR A 235 22.40 0.74 -4.47
C THR A 235 22.69 1.93 -3.59
N THR A 236 23.97 2.18 -3.38
CA THR A 236 24.48 3.26 -2.55
C THR A 236 25.52 4.09 -3.32
N GLY A 237 25.84 5.28 -2.83
CA GLY A 237 26.85 6.13 -3.45
C GLY A 237 26.90 7.50 -2.78
N TYR A 238 27.52 8.48 -3.43
CA TYR A 238 27.47 9.84 -2.90
C TYR A 238 26.11 10.48 -3.16
N CYS A 239 25.78 11.41 -2.27
CA CYS A 239 24.55 12.14 -2.32
C CYS A 239 24.57 13.16 -3.46
N ALA A 240 23.57 13.13 -4.34
CA ALA A 240 23.51 13.99 -5.53
C ALA A 240 23.54 15.50 -5.21
N ARG A 241 23.23 15.89 -3.97
CA ARG A 241 23.20 17.28 -3.49
C ARG A 241 24.59 17.83 -3.15
N ASP A 242 25.58 16.98 -2.86
CA ASP A 242 26.91 17.41 -2.45
C ASP A 242 27.81 17.79 -3.65
N GLY A 243 27.32 17.57 -4.86
CA GLY A 243 28.13 17.66 -6.07
C GLY A 243 29.09 16.48 -6.21
N PRO A 244 29.73 16.32 -7.38
CA PRO A 244 30.76 15.30 -7.55
C PRO A 244 31.96 15.58 -6.62
N PRO A 245 32.59 14.54 -6.05
CA PRO A 245 33.95 14.59 -5.52
C PRO A 245 34.90 15.46 -6.34
N ASP A 246 35.76 16.26 -5.68
CA ASP A 246 36.89 16.90 -6.36
C ASP A 246 37.76 15.80 -7.00
N PRO A 247 38.04 15.84 -8.32
CA PRO A 247 38.83 14.83 -9.02
C PRO A 247 40.26 14.66 -8.49
N THR A 248 40.75 15.61 -7.69
CA THR A 248 42.09 15.57 -7.08
C THR A 248 42.08 15.03 -5.66
N SER A 249 40.90 14.81 -5.06
CA SER A 249 40.73 14.27 -3.71
C SER A 249 40.95 12.76 -3.66
N THR A 250 41.32 12.26 -2.48
CA THR A 250 41.31 10.81 -2.23
C THR A 250 39.86 10.30 -2.28
N ILE A 251 39.54 9.54 -3.34
CA ILE A 251 38.18 9.09 -3.68
C ILE A 251 37.59 8.29 -2.52
N ALA A 252 36.35 8.60 -2.14
CA ALA A 252 35.66 7.85 -1.11
C ALA A 252 35.34 6.42 -1.50
N VAL A 253 35.56 5.53 -0.53
CA VAL A 253 35.26 4.10 -0.62
C VAL A 253 33.88 3.86 0.00
N ILE A 254 32.84 4.33 -0.67
CA ILE A 254 31.44 3.97 -0.36
C ILE A 254 31.08 2.80 -1.28
N PRO A 255 30.40 1.76 -0.81
CA PRO A 255 29.91 0.73 -1.71
C PRO A 255 28.95 1.31 -2.76
N ASP A 256 28.97 0.73 -3.96
CA ASP A 256 27.95 0.96 -4.99
C ASP A 256 26.77 0.02 -4.79
N LEU A 257 27.04 -1.23 -4.42
CA LEU A 257 26.01 -2.22 -4.16
C LEU A 257 26.32 -2.89 -2.83
N VAL A 258 25.34 -2.93 -1.94
CA VAL A 258 25.39 -3.70 -0.70
C VAL A 258 24.38 -4.85 -0.80
N VAL A 259 24.82 -6.06 -0.46
CA VAL A 259 23.97 -7.25 -0.42
C VAL A 259 23.74 -7.62 1.04
N ILE A 260 22.47 -7.72 1.41
CA ILE A 260 22.02 -7.82 2.79
C ILE A 260 21.13 -9.05 2.95
N ASP A 261 21.46 -9.94 3.87
CA ASP A 261 20.57 -11.00 4.33
C ASP A 261 19.44 -10.38 5.17
N ILE A 262 18.21 -10.58 4.70
CA ILE A 262 16.97 -10.11 5.32
C ILE A 262 16.10 -11.25 5.83
N SER A 263 16.66 -12.45 6.00
CA SER A 263 15.98 -13.60 6.62
C SER A 263 15.43 -13.30 8.02
N THR A 264 16.10 -12.41 8.75
CA THR A 264 15.61 -11.83 10.01
C THR A 264 15.51 -10.31 9.87
N PRO A 265 14.34 -9.76 9.49
CA PRO A 265 14.19 -8.33 9.20
C PRO A 265 14.56 -7.37 10.33
N SER A 266 14.48 -7.80 11.60
CA SER A 266 14.91 -7.01 12.76
C SER A 266 16.42 -7.05 13.03
N ASN A 267 17.16 -7.87 12.30
CA ASN A 267 18.62 -7.96 12.39
C ASN A 267 19.20 -8.28 11.00
N PRO A 268 19.07 -7.36 10.03
CA PRO A 268 19.63 -7.54 8.70
C PRO A 268 21.16 -7.60 8.76
N VAL A 269 21.75 -8.50 7.97
CA VAL A 269 23.21 -8.74 7.98
C VAL A 269 23.81 -8.42 6.62
N ILE A 270 24.76 -7.50 6.57
CA ILE A 270 25.53 -7.23 5.34
C ILE A 270 26.40 -8.46 5.04
N LEU A 271 26.18 -9.07 3.87
CA LEU A 271 26.96 -10.24 3.41
C LEU A 271 28.13 -9.84 2.53
N GLY A 272 28.01 -8.73 1.81
CA GLY A 272 29.12 -8.16 1.08
C GLY A 272 28.76 -6.90 0.31
N GLU A 273 29.81 -6.31 -0.23
CA GLU A 273 29.82 -4.97 -0.79
C GLU A 273 30.60 -5.00 -2.10
N TYR A 274 30.02 -4.41 -3.15
CA TYR A 274 30.73 -4.11 -4.37
C TYR A 274 31.06 -2.62 -4.40
N LYS A 275 32.31 -2.30 -4.71
CA LYS A 275 32.82 -0.93 -4.73
C LYS A 275 33.49 -0.67 -6.07
N ASP A 276 32.98 0.32 -6.76
CA ASP A 276 33.55 0.96 -7.94
C ASP A 276 33.62 2.48 -7.65
N ILE A 277 34.21 3.24 -8.55
CA ILE A 277 34.37 4.71 -8.42
C ILE A 277 33.16 5.47 -8.96
N SER A 278 31.96 4.89 -8.85
CA SER A 278 30.76 5.35 -9.55
C SER A 278 29.62 5.74 -8.59
N PHE A 279 28.56 6.31 -9.18
CA PHE A 279 27.34 6.67 -8.46
C PHE A 279 26.24 5.71 -8.88
N SER A 280 26.10 4.58 -8.20
CA SER A 280 25.01 3.65 -8.50
C SER A 280 23.63 4.27 -8.21
N TRP A 281 22.60 3.90 -8.98
CA TRP A 281 21.26 4.46 -8.82
C TRP A 281 20.16 3.41 -8.82
N GLY A 282 20.06 2.61 -9.87
CA GLY A 282 19.03 1.59 -10.02
C GLY A 282 19.64 0.20 -9.92
N VAL A 283 18.87 -0.72 -9.36
CA VAL A 283 19.21 -2.15 -9.34
C VAL A 283 18.00 -2.97 -9.74
N LYS A 284 18.26 -3.99 -10.55
CA LYS A 284 17.36 -5.11 -10.82
C LYS A 284 18.14 -6.40 -10.63
N THR A 285 17.54 -7.39 -9.98
CA THR A 285 18.18 -8.66 -9.65
C THR A 285 17.43 -9.79 -10.32
N LEU A 286 18.15 -10.61 -11.07
CA LEU A 286 17.71 -11.90 -11.58
C LEU A 286 18.87 -12.86 -11.34
N LEU A 287 18.79 -13.60 -10.23
CA LEU A 287 19.89 -14.46 -9.77
C LEU A 287 20.38 -15.37 -10.90
N PRO A 288 21.71 -15.52 -11.07
CA PRO A 288 22.78 -15.06 -10.17
C PRO A 288 23.26 -13.61 -10.42
N TYR A 289 22.54 -12.80 -11.19
CA TYR A 289 23.01 -11.48 -11.63
C TYR A 289 22.25 -10.32 -10.98
N ALA A 290 23.00 -9.26 -10.66
CA ALA A 290 22.46 -7.94 -10.36
C ALA A 290 22.84 -6.98 -11.49
N TYR A 291 21.86 -6.26 -12.00
CA TYR A 291 22.01 -5.25 -13.05
C TYR A 291 21.97 -3.90 -12.37
N VAL A 292 23.11 -3.22 -12.33
CA VAL A 292 23.27 -1.96 -11.60
C VAL A 292 23.48 -0.83 -12.60
N SER A 293 22.67 0.22 -12.50
CA SER A 293 22.86 1.43 -13.27
C SER A 293 23.66 2.45 -12.48
N TYR A 294 24.43 3.25 -13.21
CA TYR A 294 25.31 4.26 -12.64
C TYR A 294 25.10 5.60 -13.31
N MET A 295 25.17 6.66 -12.51
CA MET A 295 25.23 8.05 -12.95
C MET A 295 26.67 8.46 -13.24
N ARG A 296 26.82 9.48 -14.09
CA ARG A 296 28.12 10.10 -14.36
C ARG A 296 28.61 10.87 -13.13
N ASN A 297 29.92 10.77 -12.88
CA ASN A 297 30.73 11.81 -12.23
C ASN A 297 31.49 12.61 -13.31
N SER A 298 31.63 13.93 -13.16
CA SER A 298 32.33 14.83 -14.11
C SER A 298 33.69 14.27 -14.58
N ASP A 299 34.36 13.47 -13.75
CA ASP A 299 35.75 13.08 -13.96
C ASP A 299 36.00 11.58 -14.25
N ILE A 300 34.95 10.73 -14.28
CA ILE A 300 35.13 9.25 -14.23
C ILE A 300 34.31 8.47 -15.29
N GLY A 301 33.57 9.17 -16.15
CA GLY A 301 32.96 8.56 -17.35
C GLY A 301 31.44 8.53 -17.37
N ALA A 302 30.90 8.07 -18.49
CA ALA A 302 29.48 8.17 -18.80
C ALA A 302 28.60 7.19 -17.99
N ALA A 303 27.34 7.56 -17.78
CA ALA A 303 26.28 6.71 -17.28
C ALA A 303 26.35 5.34 -17.94
N LYS A 304 26.20 4.28 -17.15
CA LYS A 304 26.38 2.91 -17.60
C LYS A 304 25.40 1.99 -16.88
N VAL A 305 25.19 0.82 -17.45
CA VAL A 305 24.59 -0.32 -16.76
C VAL A 305 25.63 -1.44 -16.75
N CYS A 306 25.88 -2.04 -15.60
CA CYS A 306 26.80 -3.15 -15.44
C CYS A 306 26.06 -4.39 -14.93
N VAL A 307 26.52 -5.56 -15.35
CA VAL A 307 26.10 -6.85 -14.83
C VAL A 307 27.11 -7.30 -13.79
N LEU A 308 26.64 -7.53 -12.57
CA LEU A 308 27.43 -8.06 -11.47
C LEU A 308 26.99 -9.50 -11.20
N ASN A 309 27.94 -10.41 -11.07
CA ASN A 309 27.70 -11.74 -10.52
C ASN A 309 27.63 -11.64 -8.99
N VAL A 310 26.46 -11.99 -8.45
CA VAL A 310 26.12 -11.92 -7.03
C VAL A 310 25.76 -13.31 -6.46
N SER A 311 26.18 -14.38 -7.14
CA SER A 311 26.00 -15.76 -6.64
C SER A 311 26.71 -16.02 -5.31
N ASP A 312 27.85 -15.38 -5.10
CA ASP A 312 28.55 -15.28 -3.81
C ASP A 312 28.55 -13.82 -3.35
N PRO A 313 27.67 -13.42 -2.42
CA PRO A 313 27.61 -12.06 -1.92
C PRO A 313 28.93 -11.55 -1.32
N SER A 314 29.81 -12.43 -0.85
CA SER A 314 31.10 -12.05 -0.27
C SER A 314 32.18 -11.75 -1.32
N ASN A 315 31.94 -12.14 -2.58
CA ASN A 315 32.85 -11.98 -3.70
C ASN A 315 32.09 -11.56 -4.97
N ILE A 316 31.56 -10.34 -4.95
CA ILE A 316 30.79 -9.78 -6.06
C ILE A 316 31.75 -9.40 -7.19
N GLN A 317 31.45 -9.87 -8.41
CA GLN A 317 32.30 -9.65 -9.58
C GLN A 317 31.56 -8.90 -10.68
N GLN A 318 32.12 -7.80 -11.16
CA GLN A 318 31.63 -7.15 -12.38
C GLN A 318 32.02 -7.97 -13.61
N LEU A 319 31.03 -8.31 -14.44
CA LEU A 319 31.22 -9.06 -15.68
C LEU A 319 31.40 -8.13 -16.88
N GLY A 320 30.34 -7.41 -17.25
CA GLY A 320 30.32 -6.50 -18.39
C GLY A 320 29.54 -5.23 -18.09
N CYS A 321 29.88 -4.15 -18.80
CA CYS A 321 29.17 -2.87 -18.71
C CYS A 321 28.87 -2.31 -20.10
N TYR A 322 27.73 -1.64 -20.23
CA TYR A 322 27.36 -0.84 -21.39
C TYR A 322 27.23 0.62 -20.99
N SER A 323 27.84 1.52 -21.77
CA SER A 323 27.75 2.97 -21.55
C SER A 323 27.32 3.72 -22.83
N PRO A 324 26.17 4.41 -22.83
CA PRO A 324 25.73 5.27 -23.94
C PRO A 324 26.37 6.66 -23.99
N GLY A 325 27.38 6.96 -23.15
CA GLY A 325 28.16 8.20 -23.28
C GLY A 325 27.59 9.48 -22.62
N HIS A 326 26.64 9.41 -21.67
CA HIS A 326 25.93 10.60 -21.12
C HIS A 326 25.73 10.61 -19.59
N TRP A 327 24.93 11.53 -19.07
CA TRP A 327 25.03 12.01 -17.69
C TRP A 327 24.18 11.26 -16.64
N HIS A 328 23.12 10.52 -16.99
CA HIS A 328 22.17 10.01 -15.99
C HIS A 328 21.67 8.59 -16.29
N GLY A 329 22.14 7.59 -15.55
CA GLY A 329 21.56 6.25 -15.52
C GLY A 329 20.61 6.09 -14.33
N ARG A 330 19.34 5.74 -14.57
CA ARG A 330 18.31 5.66 -13.53
C ARG A 330 17.74 4.25 -13.42
N GLY A 331 16.46 4.03 -13.74
CA GLY A 331 15.86 2.70 -13.72
C GLY A 331 16.52 1.70 -14.67
N VAL A 332 16.49 0.44 -14.25
CA VAL A 332 16.84 -0.71 -15.07
C VAL A 332 15.79 -1.80 -14.84
N ASP A 333 15.39 -2.47 -15.91
CA ASP A 333 14.59 -3.68 -15.84
C ASP A 333 15.09 -4.69 -16.88
N VAL A 334 14.82 -5.97 -16.64
CA VAL A 334 15.39 -7.05 -17.45
C VAL A 334 14.34 -8.10 -17.73
N GLN A 335 14.22 -8.50 -19.01
CA GLN A 335 13.34 -9.58 -19.44
C GLN A 335 14.05 -10.45 -20.49
N SER A 336 14.10 -11.76 -20.28
CA SER A 336 14.65 -12.73 -21.23
C SER A 336 16.05 -12.38 -21.76
N ASN A 337 16.94 -11.92 -20.87
CA ASN A 337 18.31 -11.43 -21.15
C ASN A 337 18.42 -10.08 -21.86
N ILE A 338 17.31 -9.41 -22.16
CA ILE A 338 17.33 -8.04 -22.67
C ILE A 338 17.28 -7.07 -21.48
N ILE A 339 18.25 -6.15 -21.45
CA ILE A 339 18.37 -5.10 -20.45
C ILE A 339 17.75 -3.83 -21.01
N TYR A 340 16.79 -3.29 -20.27
CA TYR A 340 16.12 -2.04 -20.54
C TYR A 340 16.64 -1.02 -19.55
N PHE A 341 17.37 -0.02 -20.05
CA PHE A 341 18.10 0.94 -19.23
C PHE A 341 17.60 2.36 -19.49
N ALA A 342 17.03 2.99 -18.47
CA ALA A 342 16.65 4.39 -18.49
C ALA A 342 17.89 5.28 -18.40
N ALA A 343 18.41 5.71 -19.56
CA ALA A 343 19.66 6.44 -19.70
C ALA A 343 19.46 7.97 -19.73
N GLY A 344 18.44 8.47 -19.02
CA GLY A 344 18.14 9.91 -18.92
C GLY A 344 17.96 10.54 -20.30
N TYR A 345 18.75 11.57 -20.61
CA TYR A 345 18.73 12.28 -21.89
C TYR A 345 19.09 11.43 -23.12
N ARG A 346 19.55 10.19 -22.93
CA ARG A 346 19.80 9.25 -24.04
C ARG A 346 18.63 8.30 -24.31
N GLY A 347 17.48 8.57 -23.69
CA GLY A 347 16.26 7.81 -23.86
C GLY A 347 16.30 6.44 -23.17
N LEU A 348 15.39 5.56 -23.58
CA LEU A 348 15.42 4.16 -23.17
C LEU A 348 16.44 3.42 -24.06
N ARG A 349 17.47 2.85 -23.43
CA ARG A 349 18.48 2.01 -24.08
C ARG A 349 18.07 0.55 -23.96
N ILE A 350 18.09 -0.15 -25.09
CA ILE A 350 17.82 -1.58 -25.14
C ILE A 350 19.13 -2.29 -25.49
N VAL A 351 19.53 -3.20 -24.62
CA VAL A 351 20.85 -3.84 -24.64
C VAL A 351 20.65 -5.34 -24.53
N ASP A 352 21.31 -6.09 -25.41
CA ASP A 352 21.41 -7.54 -25.32
C ASP A 352 22.42 -7.90 -24.22
N GLY A 353 21.93 -8.60 -23.20
CA GLY A 353 22.72 -9.13 -22.08
C GLY A 353 22.84 -10.66 -22.11
N THR A 354 22.64 -11.30 -23.26
CA THR A 354 22.75 -12.77 -23.40
C THR A 354 24.13 -13.28 -22.98
N ASP A 355 25.20 -12.57 -23.36
CA ASP A 355 26.52 -12.74 -22.72
C ASP A 355 26.72 -11.64 -21.67
N PRO A 356 26.69 -11.97 -20.37
CA PRO A 356 26.84 -10.97 -19.32
C PRO A 356 28.23 -10.34 -19.28
N ASN A 357 29.24 -10.92 -19.94
CA ASN A 357 30.59 -10.33 -20.07
C ASN A 357 30.70 -9.39 -21.27
N SER A 358 29.76 -9.45 -22.22
CA SER A 358 29.81 -8.70 -23.47
C SER A 358 28.43 -8.15 -23.83
N LEU A 359 28.08 -7.03 -23.20
CA LEU A 359 26.79 -6.37 -23.44
C LEU A 359 26.78 -5.67 -24.80
N VAL A 360 25.74 -5.93 -25.60
CA VAL A 360 25.61 -5.39 -26.95
C VAL A 360 24.45 -4.41 -27.02
N TRP A 361 24.72 -3.18 -27.45
CA TRP A 361 23.66 -2.22 -27.74
C TRP A 361 22.82 -2.67 -28.93
N LEU A 362 21.50 -2.77 -28.76
CA LEU A 362 20.58 -3.11 -29.84
C LEU A 362 19.95 -1.85 -30.45
N SER A 363 19.35 -1.01 -29.62
CA SER A 363 18.58 0.12 -30.10
C SER A 363 18.34 1.20 -29.04
N THR A 364 17.62 2.25 -29.42
CA THR A 364 17.20 3.32 -28.52
C THR A 364 15.79 3.74 -28.86
N TYR A 365 14.94 3.80 -27.85
CA TYR A 365 13.66 4.48 -27.96
C TYR A 365 13.80 5.91 -27.40
N PRO A 366 13.52 6.95 -28.22
CA PRO A 366 13.72 8.33 -27.81
C PRO A 366 12.63 8.78 -26.83
N VAL A 367 13.07 9.26 -25.66
CA VAL A 367 12.29 10.06 -24.71
C VAL A 367 13.15 11.23 -24.26
N TRP A 368 12.55 12.32 -23.77
CA TRP A 368 13.31 13.52 -23.40
C TRP A 368 14.24 13.27 -22.20
N TYR A 369 13.74 12.56 -21.19
CA TYR A 369 14.53 12.09 -20.07
C TYR A 369 13.92 10.81 -19.48
N ALA A 370 14.46 9.64 -19.84
CA ALA A 370 14.04 8.36 -19.27
C ALA A 370 14.43 8.30 -17.78
N HIS A 371 13.44 8.24 -16.88
CA HIS A 371 13.71 8.18 -15.44
C HIS A 371 13.59 6.76 -14.88
N ASP A 372 12.69 5.94 -15.40
CA ASP A 372 12.53 4.56 -14.98
C ASP A 372 12.07 3.70 -16.15
N VAL A 373 12.01 2.40 -15.93
CA VAL A 373 11.40 1.48 -16.89
C VAL A 373 10.86 0.25 -16.17
N LYS A 374 9.69 -0.23 -16.61
CA LYS A 374 9.20 -1.58 -16.33
C LYS A 374 8.81 -2.27 -17.63
N VAL A 375 9.07 -3.57 -17.72
CA VAL A 375 8.74 -4.38 -18.89
C VAL A 375 7.80 -5.50 -18.51
N LYS A 376 6.73 -5.67 -19.29
CA LYS A 376 5.76 -6.76 -19.14
C LYS A 376 5.40 -7.31 -20.52
N GLY A 377 5.89 -8.52 -20.81
CA GLY A 377 5.66 -9.15 -22.11
C GLY A 377 6.31 -8.33 -23.22
N ASN A 378 5.52 -7.90 -24.20
CA ASN A 378 6.05 -7.14 -25.35
C ASN A 378 6.14 -5.64 -25.12
N TYR A 379 5.82 -5.12 -23.93
CA TYR A 379 5.70 -3.68 -23.72
C TYR A 379 6.64 -3.18 -22.62
N ALA A 380 7.28 -2.05 -22.89
CA ALA A 380 8.01 -1.26 -21.91
C ALA A 380 7.23 0.01 -21.55
N TYR A 381 7.20 0.31 -20.26
CA TYR A 381 6.48 1.45 -19.67
C TYR A 381 7.53 2.41 -19.11
N VAL A 382 7.59 3.62 -19.67
CA VAL A 382 8.73 4.53 -19.49
C VAL A 382 8.24 5.91 -19.03
N PRO A 383 8.53 6.28 -17.78
CA PRO A 383 8.40 7.66 -17.31
C PRO A 383 9.37 8.61 -18.02
N ASP A 384 8.85 9.71 -18.56
CA ASP A 384 9.60 10.81 -19.15
C ASP A 384 9.52 12.07 -18.28
N ARG A 385 10.59 12.30 -17.52
CA ARG A 385 10.69 13.41 -16.56
C ARG A 385 10.57 14.77 -17.23
N ASN A 386 11.30 15.00 -18.32
CA ASN A 386 11.36 16.33 -18.94
C ASN A 386 10.35 16.48 -20.07
N GLY A 387 9.92 15.37 -20.66
CA GLY A 387 8.84 15.35 -21.64
C GLY A 387 7.46 15.48 -21.02
N LYS A 388 7.35 15.36 -19.68
CA LYS A 388 6.08 15.36 -18.93
C LYS A 388 5.11 14.35 -19.52
N ALA A 389 5.58 13.12 -19.67
CA ALA A 389 4.83 12.08 -20.35
C ALA A 389 5.05 10.70 -19.72
N PHE A 390 4.12 9.80 -20.00
CA PHE A 390 4.25 8.37 -19.72
C PHE A 390 4.13 7.61 -21.05
N HIS A 391 5.19 6.90 -21.42
CA HIS A 391 5.29 6.20 -22.70
C HIS A 391 4.99 4.71 -22.51
N ILE A 392 4.20 4.16 -23.43
CA ILE A 392 4.06 2.72 -23.64
C ILE A 392 4.72 2.40 -24.99
N VAL A 393 5.69 1.49 -24.95
CA VAL A 393 6.58 1.19 -26.08
C VAL A 393 6.46 -0.30 -26.39
N ASP A 394 6.22 -0.64 -27.65
CA ASP A 394 6.30 -2.02 -28.13
C ASP A 394 7.78 -2.37 -28.31
N VAL A 395 8.22 -3.36 -27.55
CA VAL A 395 9.59 -3.88 -27.51
C VAL A 395 9.64 -5.36 -27.91
N SER A 396 8.61 -5.86 -28.61
CA SER A 396 8.59 -7.22 -29.19
C SER A 396 9.75 -7.47 -30.15
N ASN A 397 10.23 -6.42 -30.82
CA ASN A 397 11.53 -6.39 -31.49
C ASN A 397 12.48 -5.43 -30.75
N PRO A 398 13.36 -5.95 -29.87
CA PRO A 398 14.32 -5.15 -29.11
C PRO A 398 15.28 -4.31 -29.96
N SER A 399 15.51 -4.68 -31.22
CA SER A 399 16.36 -3.92 -32.16
C SER A 399 15.62 -2.78 -32.87
N ALA A 400 14.29 -2.74 -32.79
CA ALA A 400 13.46 -1.73 -33.43
C ALA A 400 12.19 -1.44 -32.59
N PRO A 401 12.34 -0.85 -31.39
CA PRO A 401 11.21 -0.52 -30.53
C PRO A 401 10.32 0.55 -31.18
N THR A 402 9.01 0.46 -30.99
CA THR A 402 8.05 1.41 -31.56
C THR A 402 7.12 2.02 -30.52
N SER A 403 6.73 3.28 -30.73
CA SER A 403 5.81 3.96 -29.82
C SER A 403 4.42 3.35 -29.95
N THR A 404 3.87 2.82 -28.85
CA THR A 404 2.49 2.34 -28.80
C THR A 404 1.55 3.46 -28.38
N TYR A 405 1.88 4.15 -27.28
CA TYR A 405 1.09 5.25 -26.75
C TYR A 405 1.96 6.24 -25.97
N ILE A 406 1.57 7.51 -25.96
CA ILE A 406 2.21 8.56 -25.15
C ILE A 406 1.10 9.32 -24.44
N TYR A 407 1.09 9.25 -23.11
CA TYR A 407 0.16 10.00 -22.28
C TYR A 407 0.84 11.27 -21.79
N SER A 408 0.31 12.46 -22.11
CA SER A 408 0.81 13.73 -21.58
C SER A 408 0.34 13.94 -20.14
N LEU A 409 1.27 14.30 -19.27
CA LEU A 409 1.05 14.50 -17.84
C LEU A 409 1.23 16.00 -17.47
N PRO A 410 0.64 16.46 -16.35
CA PRO A 410 0.84 17.84 -15.89
C PRO A 410 2.29 18.15 -15.51
N GLU A 411 3.00 17.15 -14.99
CA GLU A 411 4.40 17.21 -14.56
C GLU A 411 5.22 16.03 -15.09
N GLY A 412 6.52 16.05 -14.79
CA GLY A 412 7.42 14.94 -15.09
C GLY A 412 7.02 13.67 -14.34
N SER A 413 7.12 12.52 -15.00
CA SER A 413 6.97 11.22 -14.34
C SER A 413 8.34 10.63 -13.97
N TYR A 414 8.39 9.93 -12.84
CA TYR A 414 9.65 9.52 -12.20
C TYR A 414 9.75 8.02 -11.96
N GLY A 415 8.73 7.40 -11.36
CA GLY A 415 8.68 5.97 -11.08
C GLY A 415 7.49 5.31 -11.76
N VAL A 416 7.63 4.03 -12.11
CA VAL A 416 6.50 3.20 -12.55
C VAL A 416 6.58 1.81 -11.92
N PHE A 417 5.43 1.32 -11.49
CA PHE A 417 5.25 -0.08 -11.10
C PHE A 417 4.01 -0.67 -11.75
N LEU A 418 4.07 -1.95 -12.08
CA LEU A 418 2.98 -2.67 -12.73
C LEU A 418 2.47 -3.76 -11.79
N GLU A 419 1.19 -3.73 -11.46
CA GLU A 419 0.52 -4.83 -10.78
C GLU A 419 -0.71 -5.23 -11.61
N ASN A 420 -0.77 -6.50 -12.02
CA ASN A 420 -1.79 -6.98 -12.94
C ASN A 420 -1.86 -6.10 -14.20
N ASN A 421 -3.03 -5.55 -14.52
CA ASN A 421 -3.23 -4.65 -15.67
C ASN A 421 -3.26 -3.17 -15.24
N ILE A 422 -2.71 -2.83 -14.09
CA ILE A 422 -2.64 -1.45 -13.60
C ILE A 422 -1.19 -0.99 -13.60
N ALA A 423 -0.96 0.22 -14.13
CA ALA A 423 0.29 0.94 -13.97
C ALA A 423 0.11 2.05 -12.92
N TYR A 424 1.01 2.08 -11.94
CA TYR A 424 1.11 3.10 -10.92
C TYR A 424 2.31 3.99 -11.24
N VAL A 425 2.09 5.28 -11.42
CA VAL A 425 3.11 6.22 -11.91
C VAL A 425 3.24 7.39 -10.93
N GLY A 426 4.44 7.61 -10.42
CA GLY A 426 4.77 8.79 -9.62
C GLY A 426 5.04 9.99 -10.52
N VAL A 427 4.32 11.10 -10.31
CA VAL A 427 4.32 12.29 -11.17
C VAL A 427 4.74 13.54 -10.40
N GLY A 428 5.87 13.45 -9.69
CA GLY A 428 6.46 14.60 -9.01
C GLY A 428 5.50 15.21 -7.99
N PHE A 429 5.28 16.51 -8.02
CA PHE A 429 4.37 17.18 -7.09
C PHE A 429 2.89 17.05 -7.47
N SER A 430 2.57 16.35 -8.57
CA SER A 430 1.18 16.03 -8.94
C SER A 430 0.68 14.72 -8.32
N GLY A 431 1.52 14.02 -7.57
CA GLY A 431 1.17 12.81 -6.82
C GLY A 431 1.20 11.51 -7.63
N LEU A 432 0.31 10.58 -7.26
CA LEU A 432 0.21 9.25 -7.85
C LEU A 432 -0.86 9.21 -8.95
N PHE A 433 -0.49 8.71 -10.13
CA PHE A 433 -1.40 8.46 -11.24
C PHE A 433 -1.57 6.96 -11.44
N THR A 434 -2.79 6.52 -11.74
CA THR A 434 -3.14 5.12 -11.95
C THR A 434 -3.74 4.93 -13.33
N PHE A 435 -3.27 3.92 -14.06
CA PHE A 435 -3.71 3.65 -15.43
C PHE A 435 -4.14 2.20 -15.59
N ASP A 436 -5.28 1.95 -16.25
CA ASP A 436 -5.57 0.65 -16.84
C ASP A 436 -4.74 0.50 -18.12
N ILE A 437 -3.89 -0.51 -18.14
CA ILE A 437 -2.98 -0.87 -19.24
C ILE A 437 -3.34 -2.24 -19.85
N SER A 438 -4.56 -2.73 -19.63
CA SER A 438 -5.08 -3.96 -20.25
C SER A 438 -5.04 -3.91 -21.77
N ASN A 439 -5.26 -2.72 -22.34
CA ASN A 439 -4.98 -2.43 -23.74
C ASN A 439 -3.83 -1.42 -23.86
N PRO A 440 -2.61 -1.86 -24.21
CA PRO A 440 -1.45 -0.97 -24.30
C PRO A 440 -1.58 0.09 -25.40
N TYR A 441 -2.43 -0.13 -26.41
CA TYR A 441 -2.71 0.84 -27.48
C TYR A 441 -3.66 1.98 -27.06
N SER A 442 -4.37 1.80 -25.95
CA SER A 442 -5.35 2.76 -25.44
C SER A 442 -5.44 2.68 -23.92
N PRO A 443 -4.35 3.02 -23.18
CA PRO A 443 -4.38 3.05 -21.74
C PRO A 443 -5.39 4.09 -21.24
N ILE A 444 -6.05 3.80 -20.12
CA ILE A 444 -7.08 4.67 -19.53
C ILE A 444 -6.57 5.19 -18.20
N LEU A 445 -6.52 6.51 -18.02
CA LEU A 445 -6.29 7.11 -16.70
C LEU A 445 -7.50 6.79 -15.81
N LEU A 446 -7.28 6.09 -14.70
CA LEU A 446 -8.32 5.71 -13.75
C LEU A 446 -8.45 6.73 -12.63
N SER A 447 -7.33 7.21 -12.10
CA SER A 447 -7.31 8.15 -10.99
C SER A 447 -6.01 8.95 -10.90
N GLN A 448 -6.13 10.12 -10.27
CA GLN A 448 -5.05 10.97 -9.82
C GLN A 448 -5.26 11.23 -8.33
N LEU A 449 -4.27 10.87 -7.52
CA LEU A 449 -4.25 11.12 -6.08
C LEU A 449 -3.10 12.10 -5.78
N ASP A 450 -3.46 13.27 -5.28
CA ASP A 450 -2.49 14.24 -4.77
C ASP A 450 -1.78 13.66 -3.53
N THR A 451 -0.46 13.83 -3.45
CA THR A 451 0.35 13.35 -2.32
C THR A 451 1.13 14.52 -1.69
N PRO A 452 1.44 14.46 -0.38
CA PRO A 452 2.02 15.62 0.32
C PRO A 452 3.41 16.03 -0.17
N GLY A 453 4.15 15.14 -0.81
CA GLY A 453 5.53 15.35 -1.24
C GLY A 453 5.78 15.17 -2.73
N PHE A 454 6.99 14.73 -3.05
CA PHE A 454 7.44 14.50 -4.42
C PHE A 454 7.31 13.02 -4.75
N ALA A 455 6.27 12.65 -5.50
CA ALA A 455 5.97 11.28 -5.87
C ALA A 455 7.03 10.72 -6.84
N GLY A 456 7.92 9.90 -6.29
CA GLY A 456 9.05 9.28 -6.98
C GLY A 456 8.79 7.82 -7.36
N LYS A 457 9.62 6.93 -6.80
CA LYS A 457 9.54 5.48 -7.04
C LYS A 457 8.30 4.89 -6.39
N VAL A 458 7.72 3.92 -7.07
CA VAL A 458 6.49 3.26 -6.68
C VAL A 458 6.75 1.76 -6.55
N PHE A 459 6.20 1.15 -5.51
CA PHE A 459 6.07 -0.29 -5.39
C PHE A 459 4.61 -0.62 -5.08
N ALA A 460 4.04 -1.62 -5.74
CA ALA A 460 2.67 -2.05 -5.47
C ALA A 460 2.60 -3.56 -5.22
N THR A 461 1.81 -3.97 -4.23
CA THR A 461 1.52 -5.38 -3.96
C THR A 461 0.18 -5.50 -3.26
N SER A 462 -0.59 -6.52 -3.62
CA SER A 462 -1.85 -6.87 -2.97
C SER A 462 -2.86 -5.70 -2.96
N GLY A 463 -2.83 -4.85 -3.98
CA GLY A 463 -3.67 -3.66 -4.06
C GLY A 463 -3.24 -2.50 -3.13
N TYR A 464 -2.07 -2.56 -2.52
CA TYR A 464 -1.46 -1.42 -1.82
C TYR A 464 -0.30 -0.85 -2.61
N VAL A 465 -0.14 0.46 -2.54
CA VAL A 465 0.97 1.20 -3.15
C VAL A 465 1.82 1.82 -2.04
N PHE A 466 3.12 1.57 -2.10
CA PHE A 466 4.14 2.13 -1.23
C PHE A 466 4.93 3.13 -2.05
N LEU A 467 4.57 4.41 -1.92
CA LEU A 467 5.14 5.50 -2.70
C LEU A 467 6.26 6.17 -1.91
N ALA A 468 7.46 6.21 -2.50
CA ALA A 468 8.53 7.07 -2.03
C ALA A 468 8.21 8.52 -2.43
N ASP A 469 7.86 9.36 -1.45
CA ASP A 469 7.28 10.70 -1.64
C ASP A 469 8.28 11.81 -1.26
N GLY A 470 9.58 11.51 -1.40
CA GLY A 470 10.67 12.44 -1.11
C GLY A 470 10.70 12.83 0.36
N GLY A 471 10.75 14.14 0.64
CA GLY A 471 10.81 14.69 2.00
C GLY A 471 9.51 14.58 2.80
N ALA A 472 8.43 14.06 2.21
CA ALA A 472 7.22 13.67 2.95
C ALA A 472 7.27 12.21 3.44
N GLY A 473 8.39 11.52 3.21
CA GLY A 473 8.59 10.13 3.59
C GLY A 473 7.90 9.15 2.64
N VAL A 474 7.28 8.10 3.21
CA VAL A 474 6.59 7.07 2.43
C VAL A 474 5.08 7.17 2.62
N GLN A 475 4.33 7.19 1.51
CA GLN A 475 2.87 7.04 1.54
C GLN A 475 2.49 5.58 1.33
N ILE A 476 1.75 5.01 2.27
CA ILE A 476 1.02 3.76 2.10
C ILE A 476 -0.38 4.12 1.62
N ILE A 477 -0.68 3.73 0.39
CA ILE A 477 -1.91 4.06 -0.32
C ILE A 477 -2.68 2.77 -0.56
N ASN A 478 -3.95 2.74 -0.17
CA ASN A 478 -4.85 1.67 -0.59
C ASN A 478 -5.28 1.95 -2.02
N ALA A 479 -4.98 1.02 -2.92
CA ALA A 479 -5.31 1.07 -4.33
C ALA A 479 -6.03 -0.21 -4.81
N LYS A 480 -6.71 -0.92 -3.91
CA LYS A 480 -7.53 -2.10 -4.21
C LYS A 480 -8.65 -1.76 -5.20
N ASN A 481 -9.20 -0.54 -5.09
CA ASN A 481 -9.91 0.11 -6.18
C ASN A 481 -8.98 1.15 -6.86
N PRO A 482 -8.40 0.83 -8.03
CA PRO A 482 -7.48 1.75 -8.71
C PRO A 482 -8.16 3.02 -9.25
N ASN A 483 -9.50 3.08 -9.30
CA ASN A 483 -10.22 4.30 -9.68
C ASN A 483 -10.33 5.32 -8.54
N ASN A 484 -10.16 4.88 -7.29
CA ASN A 484 -10.28 5.73 -6.11
C ASN A 484 -9.27 5.33 -5.02
N PRO A 485 -7.95 5.43 -5.30
CA PRO A 485 -6.94 5.19 -4.30
C PRO A 485 -6.93 6.31 -3.25
N TYR A 486 -6.56 5.99 -2.01
CA TYR A 486 -6.44 6.96 -0.93
C TYR A 486 -5.29 6.61 0.02
N ILE A 487 -4.69 7.64 0.63
CA ILE A 487 -3.59 7.48 1.58
C ILE A 487 -4.14 6.88 2.88
N VAL A 488 -3.62 5.72 3.28
CA VAL A 488 -3.95 5.07 4.56
C VAL A 488 -2.99 5.51 5.65
N LYS A 489 -1.71 5.70 5.31
CA LYS A 489 -0.68 6.08 6.25
C LYS A 489 0.44 6.85 5.58
N THR A 490 0.91 7.90 6.24
CA THR A 490 2.19 8.54 5.97
C THR A 490 3.21 8.04 7.00
N ILE A 491 4.34 7.54 6.52
CA ILE A 491 5.50 7.22 7.33
C ILE A 491 6.50 8.34 7.09
N ASP A 492 6.65 9.20 8.10
CA ASP A 492 7.71 10.19 8.11
C ASP A 492 9.07 9.48 8.24
N THR A 493 9.93 9.64 7.25
CA THR A 493 11.30 9.10 7.26
C THR A 493 12.28 10.22 7.52
N PRO A 494 13.39 10.00 8.24
CA PRO A 494 14.32 11.08 8.57
C PRO A 494 15.00 11.73 7.34
N GLY A 495 15.03 11.05 6.21
CA GLY A 495 15.62 11.50 4.95
C GLY A 495 14.60 11.73 3.83
N ASN A 496 15.09 11.71 2.59
CA ASN A 496 14.21 11.67 1.43
C ASN A 496 13.98 10.20 1.05
N ALA A 497 12.74 9.74 1.12
CA ALA A 497 12.42 8.42 0.60
C ALA A 497 12.62 8.43 -0.93
N LEU A 498 13.58 7.62 -1.42
CA LEU A 498 13.91 7.54 -2.85
C LEU A 498 13.38 6.27 -3.52
N ALA A 499 13.29 5.17 -2.78
CA ALA A 499 12.73 3.91 -3.26
C ALA A 499 12.16 3.06 -2.13
N THR A 500 11.15 2.27 -2.47
CA THR A 500 10.47 1.34 -1.58
C THR A 500 10.44 -0.05 -2.21
N TYR A 501 10.50 -1.08 -1.38
CA TYR A 501 10.17 -2.44 -1.78
C TYR A 501 9.51 -3.14 -0.60
N VAL A 502 8.47 -3.94 -0.85
CA VAL A 502 7.79 -4.70 0.21
C VAL A 502 7.90 -6.19 -0.05
N LYS A 503 8.30 -6.93 0.98
CA LYS A 503 8.30 -8.41 0.98
C LYS A 503 7.81 -8.93 2.32
N ASP A 504 6.88 -9.88 2.29
CA ASP A 504 6.38 -10.60 3.47
C ASP A 504 5.90 -9.66 4.60
N GLY A 505 5.27 -8.53 4.25
CA GLY A 505 4.82 -7.53 5.24
C GLY A 505 5.91 -6.58 5.74
N ILE A 506 7.13 -6.66 5.21
CA ILE A 506 8.23 -5.76 5.58
C ILE A 506 8.51 -4.79 4.44
N LEU A 507 8.49 -3.50 4.77
CA LEU A 507 8.86 -2.39 3.91
C LEU A 507 10.35 -2.07 4.08
N TYR A 508 11.05 -2.01 2.96
CA TYR A 508 12.44 -1.59 2.85
C TYR A 508 12.48 -0.25 2.14
N VAL A 509 13.06 0.77 2.78
CA VAL A 509 13.13 2.13 2.25
C VAL A 509 14.58 2.53 2.07
N ALA A 510 14.95 2.93 0.85
CA ALA A 510 16.16 3.69 0.60
C ALA A 510 15.86 5.16 0.92
N ASP A 511 16.39 5.66 2.03
CA ASP A 511 16.07 6.96 2.63
C ASP A 511 17.25 7.95 2.52
N ASP A 512 17.86 8.00 1.33
CA ASP A 512 18.94 8.93 0.99
C ASP A 512 20.09 8.82 2.01
N THR A 513 20.48 9.93 2.67
CA THR A 513 21.54 9.98 3.70
C THR A 513 21.26 9.15 4.95
N ASN A 514 20.01 8.70 5.16
CA ASN A 514 19.65 7.85 6.29
C ASN A 514 19.72 6.35 5.93
N GLY A 515 20.25 6.00 4.76
CA GLY A 515 20.50 4.61 4.39
C GLY A 515 19.22 3.78 4.31
N LEU A 516 19.28 2.53 4.78
CA LEU A 516 18.17 1.58 4.71
C LEU A 516 17.33 1.62 5.99
N LEU A 517 16.04 1.89 5.83
CA LEU A 517 15.04 1.64 6.87
C LEU A 517 14.32 0.32 6.61
N VAL A 518 14.17 -0.51 7.64
CA VAL A 518 13.42 -1.76 7.61
C VAL A 518 12.23 -1.64 8.55
N ILE A 519 11.03 -1.75 8.01
CA ILE A 519 9.81 -1.32 8.70
C ILE A 519 8.75 -2.43 8.59
N ASP A 520 8.16 -2.83 9.71
CA ASP A 520 7.00 -3.73 9.70
C ASP A 520 5.76 -2.97 9.22
N VAL A 521 5.15 -3.46 8.14
CA VAL A 521 3.90 -2.98 7.54
C VAL A 521 2.92 -4.13 7.31
N SER A 522 3.15 -5.29 7.93
CA SER A 522 2.42 -6.55 7.69
C SER A 522 0.92 -6.38 7.91
N ASP A 523 0.61 -5.57 8.89
CA ASP A 523 -0.68 -5.09 9.30
C ASP A 523 -1.49 -4.37 8.22
N TYR A 524 -0.81 -3.71 7.27
CA TYR A 524 -1.45 -3.07 6.11
C TYR A 524 -1.65 -4.03 4.92
N LEU A 525 -1.11 -5.24 4.96
CA LEU A 525 -1.17 -6.22 3.86
C LEU A 525 -2.08 -7.43 4.16
N LYS A 526 -2.81 -7.39 5.27
CA LYS A 526 -3.70 -8.47 5.72
C LYS A 526 -5.04 -8.51 4.99
#